data_AF-A0A948D5G1-F1
#
_entry.id   AF-A0A948D5G1-F1
#
_cell.length_a   1.000
_cell.length_b   1.000
_cell.length_c   1.000
_cell.angle_alpha   90.00
_cell.angle_beta   90.00
_cell.angle_gamma   90.00
#
_symmetry.space_group_name_H-M   'P 1'
#
loop_
_entity.id
_entity.type
_entity.pdbx_description
1 polymer ?
#
loop_
_entity_poly.entity_id
_entity_poly.type
_entity_poly.pdbx_seq_one_letter_code
_entity_poly.pdbx_strand_id
1 'polypeptide(L)'
;MTQTNKKTIDFRPLSRVGFSKKLLESLIFLFLPQIQQDLMVKMHQAFTEEEKEDLYARGKKYAVGSEEAGQFLKEEFFKKTGQSLEDQSLERLQQYLDMIRTIMEKSAESLSLVGQMSQADVAKLKQLLDNNQFEKVNQLLAEYQDKKS
;
A
#
# COMPACT_ATOMS: atom_id res chain seq x y z
N MET A 1 -14.08 -12.25 27.18
CA MET A 1 -13.26 -12.86 26.11
C MET A 1 -13.72 -12.26 24.79
N THR A 2 -13.04 -11.23 24.30
CA THR A 2 -13.34 -10.59 23.02
C THR A 2 -12.56 -11.35 21.94
N GLN A 3 -13.27 -11.99 21.01
CA GLN A 3 -12.65 -12.57 19.81
C GLN A 3 -12.05 -11.42 19.00
N THR A 4 -10.74 -11.28 19.01
CA THR A 4 -10.01 -10.45 18.04
C THR A 4 -10.17 -11.12 16.69
N ASN A 5 -11.04 -10.58 15.85
CA ASN A 5 -11.13 -10.92 14.44
C ASN A 5 -9.75 -10.65 13.83
N LYS A 6 -8.94 -11.69 13.65
CA LYS A 6 -7.56 -11.56 13.20
C LYS A 6 -7.62 -11.08 11.74
N LYS A 7 -7.36 -9.80 11.50
CA LYS A 7 -7.28 -9.26 10.14
C LYS A 7 -6.19 -10.04 9.40
N THR A 8 -6.49 -10.54 8.21
CA THR A 8 -5.54 -11.24 7.34
C THR A 8 -5.49 -10.55 5.99
N ILE A 9 -4.32 -10.54 5.37
CA ILE A 9 -4.12 -9.98 4.02
C ILE A 9 -4.74 -10.93 2.99
N ASP A 10 -5.52 -10.39 2.05
CA ASP A 10 -6.06 -11.17 0.94
C ASP A 10 -5.22 -10.99 -0.32
N PHE A 11 -4.43 -12.00 -0.65
CA PHE A 11 -3.60 -12.02 -1.85
C PHE A 11 -4.30 -12.57 -3.10
N ARG A 12 -5.49 -13.18 -2.96
CA ARG A 12 -6.21 -13.80 -4.10
C ARG A 12 -6.43 -12.83 -5.27
N PRO A 13 -6.80 -11.55 -5.03
CA PRO A 13 -6.96 -10.59 -6.12
C PRO A 13 -5.68 -10.37 -6.93
N LEU A 14 -4.51 -10.32 -6.27
CA LEU A 14 -3.23 -10.14 -6.97
C LEU A 14 -2.81 -11.38 -7.76
N SER A 15 -3.10 -12.58 -7.25
CA SER A 15 -2.85 -13.81 -8.01
C SER A 15 -3.67 -13.87 -9.31
N ARG A 16 -4.89 -13.33 -9.32
CA ARG A 16 -5.74 -13.27 -10.53
C ARG A 16 -5.17 -12.36 -11.62
N VAL A 17 -4.41 -11.34 -11.25
CA VAL A 17 -3.73 -10.43 -12.20
C VAL A 17 -2.29 -10.85 -12.50
N GLY A 18 -1.94 -12.11 -12.19
CA GLY A 18 -0.69 -12.74 -12.62
C GLY A 18 0.48 -12.67 -11.64
N PHE A 19 0.27 -12.23 -10.40
CA PHE A 19 1.35 -12.26 -9.40
C PHE A 19 1.64 -13.68 -8.93
N SER A 20 2.90 -14.09 -9.08
CA SER A 20 3.42 -15.31 -8.46
C SER A 20 3.58 -15.13 -6.95
N LYS A 21 3.54 -16.24 -6.20
CA LYS A 21 3.77 -16.26 -4.75
C LYS A 21 5.07 -15.53 -4.35
N LYS A 22 6.16 -15.76 -5.07
CA LYS A 22 7.46 -15.14 -4.82
C LYS A 22 7.42 -13.61 -4.98
N LEU A 23 6.67 -13.12 -5.98
CA LEU A 23 6.48 -11.68 -6.17
C LEU A 23 5.64 -11.09 -5.04
N LEU A 24 4.56 -11.77 -4.62
CA LEU A 24 3.75 -11.34 -3.49
C LEU A 24 4.57 -11.23 -2.20
N GLU A 25 5.42 -12.21 -1.92
CA GLU A 25 6.34 -12.17 -0.78
C GLU A 25 7.30 -10.98 -0.89
N SER A 26 7.85 -10.75 -2.08
CA SER A 26 8.77 -9.62 -2.33
C SER A 26 8.09 -8.27 -2.15
N LEU A 27 6.81 -8.13 -2.54
CA LEU A 27 6.03 -6.91 -2.33
C LEU A 27 5.86 -6.59 -0.84
N ILE A 28 5.60 -7.60 -0.01
CA ILE A 28 5.50 -7.40 1.44
C ILE A 28 6.80 -6.78 1.97
N PHE A 29 7.95 -7.38 1.65
CA PHE A 29 9.25 -6.86 2.07
C PHE A 29 9.55 -5.46 1.56
N LEU A 30 9.08 -5.12 0.35
CA LEU A 30 9.20 -3.78 -0.23
C LEU A 30 8.40 -2.72 0.55
N PHE A 31 7.20 -3.08 1.02
CA PHE A 31 6.33 -2.13 1.74
C PHE A 31 6.61 -2.03 3.23
N LEU A 32 7.20 -3.06 3.85
CA LEU A 32 7.45 -3.07 5.29
C LEU A 32 8.17 -1.81 5.79
N PRO A 33 9.26 -1.31 5.17
CA PRO A 33 9.92 -0.09 5.64
C PRO A 33 9.02 1.15 5.62
N GLN A 34 8.21 1.32 4.56
CA GLN A 34 7.28 2.45 4.46
C GLN A 34 6.18 2.36 5.49
N ILE A 35 5.59 1.17 5.68
CA ILE A 35 4.57 0.93 6.70
C ILE A 35 5.14 1.23 8.10
N GLN A 36 6.37 0.80 8.38
CA GLN A 36 7.04 1.10 9.64
C GLN A 36 7.24 2.59 9.84
N GLN A 37 7.70 3.33 8.82
CA GLN A 37 7.85 4.78 8.90
C GLN A 37 6.52 5.49 9.18
N ASP A 38 5.45 5.15 8.44
CA ASP A 38 4.12 5.72 8.63
C ASP A 38 3.59 5.50 10.05
N LEU A 39 3.80 4.30 10.59
CA LEU A 39 3.37 3.94 11.95
C LEU A 39 4.22 4.63 13.02
N MET A 40 5.53 4.77 12.79
CA MET A 40 6.41 5.51 13.69
C MET A 40 6.01 6.97 13.77
N VAL A 41 5.67 7.60 12.64
CA VAL A 41 5.16 8.98 12.61
C VAL A 41 3.86 9.08 13.38
N LYS A 42 2.90 8.18 13.14
CA LYS A 42 1.63 8.15 13.89
C LYS A 42 1.84 7.99 15.39
N MET A 43 2.74 7.11 15.80
CA MET A 43 3.07 6.90 17.20
C MET A 43 3.67 8.16 17.81
N HIS A 44 4.58 8.84 17.12
CA HIS A 44 5.14 10.12 17.58
C HIS A 44 4.08 11.23 17.69
N GLN A 45 3.06 11.22 16.83
CA GLN A 45 1.99 12.22 16.84
C GLN A 45 0.91 11.94 17.89
N ALA A 46 0.79 10.70 18.37
CA ALA A 46 -0.22 10.31 19.35
C ALA A 46 0.08 10.81 20.77
N PHE A 47 1.33 11.19 21.05
CA PHE A 47 1.78 11.62 22.37
C PHE A 47 2.30 13.06 22.33
N THR A 48 2.05 13.80 23.39
CA THR A 48 2.71 15.10 23.62
C THR A 48 4.19 14.92 23.99
N GLU A 49 4.98 15.99 24.01
CA GLU A 49 6.38 15.91 24.43
C GLU A 49 6.52 15.46 25.90
N GLU A 50 5.68 15.97 26.80
CA GLU A 50 5.65 15.54 28.21
C GLU A 50 5.34 14.03 28.34
N GLU A 51 4.39 13.53 27.56
CA GLU A 51 4.04 12.10 27.53
C GLU A 51 5.18 11.24 26.96
N LYS A 52 5.93 11.76 25.97
CA LYS A 52 7.11 11.06 25.43
C LYS A 52 8.24 10.97 26.45
N GLU A 53 8.47 12.02 27.22
CA GLU A 53 9.48 12.02 28.30
C GLU A 53 9.12 11.00 29.38
N ASP A 54 7.85 10.95 29.79
CA ASP A 54 7.36 9.95 30.74
C ASP A 54 7.49 8.53 30.16
N LEU A 55 7.08 8.31 28.91
CA LEU A 55 7.24 7.02 28.22
C LEU A 55 8.71 6.59 28.16
N TYR A 56 9.61 7.51 27.85
CA TYR A 56 11.05 7.25 27.83
C TYR A 56 11.54 6.85 29.22
N ALA A 57 11.15 7.56 30.28
CA ALA A 57 11.52 7.24 31.65
C ALA A 57 11.03 5.86 32.09
N ARG A 58 9.75 5.54 31.82
CA ARG A 58 9.16 4.21 32.09
C ARG A 58 9.77 3.10 31.25
N GLY A 59 10.21 3.45 30.03
CA GLY A 59 10.80 2.55 29.05
C GLY A 59 12.27 2.19 29.29
N LYS A 60 13.01 2.97 30.10
CA LYS A 60 14.46 2.76 30.38
C LYS A 60 14.82 1.36 30.87
N LYS A 61 13.87 0.64 31.47
CA LYS A 61 14.07 -0.74 31.94
C LYS A 61 14.16 -1.77 30.81
N TYR A 62 13.74 -1.42 29.59
CA TYR A 62 13.82 -2.28 28.43
C TYR A 62 15.08 -1.98 27.63
N ALA A 63 15.71 -3.02 27.09
CA ALA A 63 16.84 -2.84 26.19
C ALA A 63 16.37 -2.19 24.88
N VAL A 64 17.12 -1.20 24.38
CA VAL A 64 16.77 -0.52 23.13
C VAL A 64 16.76 -1.52 21.98
N GLY A 65 15.67 -1.54 21.22
CA GLY A 65 15.47 -2.48 20.11
C GLY A 65 15.07 -3.91 20.54
N SER A 66 14.83 -4.15 21.83
CA SER A 66 14.31 -5.44 22.29
C SER A 66 12.83 -5.61 21.94
N GLU A 67 12.38 -6.86 21.88
CA GLU A 67 10.98 -7.20 21.64
C GLU A 67 10.08 -6.61 22.74
N GLU A 68 10.54 -6.63 23.98
CA GLU A 68 9.83 -6.07 25.13
C GLU A 68 9.69 -4.55 25.04
N ALA A 69 10.72 -3.83 24.55
CA ALA A 69 10.63 -2.40 24.30
C ALA A 69 9.58 -2.08 23.22
N GLY A 70 9.57 -2.88 22.14
CA GLY A 70 8.57 -2.77 21.08
C GLY A 70 7.14 -3.04 21.58
N GLN A 71 6.97 -4.09 22.38
CA GLN A 71 5.67 -4.45 22.95
C GLN A 71 5.16 -3.38 23.93
N PHE A 72 6.02 -2.84 24.77
CA PHE A 72 5.67 -1.73 25.67
C PHE A 72 5.13 -0.52 24.90
N LEU A 73 5.82 -0.09 23.85
CA LEU A 73 5.38 1.05 23.04
C LEU A 73 4.04 0.80 22.33
N LYS A 74 3.83 -0.43 21.82
CA LYS A 74 2.54 -0.83 21.21
C LYS A 74 1.40 -0.76 22.21
N GLU A 75 1.61 -1.25 23.43
CA GLU A 75 0.60 -1.24 24.49
C GLU A 75 0.25 0.17 24.92
N GLU A 76 1.25 1.05 25.12
CA GLU A 76 1.01 2.44 25.49
C GLU A 76 0.28 3.19 24.38
N PHE A 77 0.65 2.96 23.12
CA PHE A 77 -0.09 3.50 21.97
C PHE A 77 -1.54 3.02 21.95
N PHE A 78 -1.79 1.73 22.16
CA PHE A 78 -3.13 1.17 22.22
C PHE A 78 -3.94 1.77 23.38
N LYS A 79 -3.36 1.92 24.58
CA LYS A 79 -4.02 2.54 25.73
C LYS A 79 -4.43 3.99 25.45
N LYS A 80 -3.57 4.74 24.74
CA LYS A 80 -3.81 6.14 24.40
C LYS A 80 -4.88 6.31 23.31
N THR A 81 -4.84 5.48 22.27
CA THR A 81 -5.60 5.71 21.03
C THR A 81 -6.77 4.73 20.83
N GLY A 82 -6.76 3.60 21.53
CA GLY A 82 -7.65 2.47 21.26
C GLY A 82 -7.33 1.72 19.96
N GLN A 83 -6.22 2.03 19.28
CA GLN A 83 -5.89 1.48 17.97
C GLN A 83 -4.70 0.52 18.04
N SER A 84 -4.80 -0.66 17.40
CA SER A 84 -3.68 -1.60 17.27
C SER A 84 -2.74 -1.18 16.14
N LEU A 85 -1.44 -1.14 16.41
CA LEU A 85 -0.42 -0.92 15.38
C LEU A 85 -0.31 -2.10 14.41
N GLU A 86 -0.56 -3.35 14.85
CA GLU A 86 -0.61 -4.50 13.94
C GLU A 86 -1.76 -4.40 12.96
N ASP A 87 -2.96 -4.08 13.44
CA ASP A 87 -4.13 -3.94 12.55
C ASP A 87 -3.93 -2.82 11.55
N GLN A 88 -3.33 -1.70 11.97
CA GLN A 88 -2.97 -0.60 11.07
C GLN A 88 -1.89 -1.00 10.07
N SER A 89 -0.90 -1.81 10.47
CA SER A 89 0.12 -2.33 9.56
C SER A 89 -0.51 -3.16 8.45
N LEU A 90 -1.41 -4.07 8.82
CA LEU A 90 -2.11 -4.95 7.89
C LEU A 90 -3.02 -4.17 6.95
N GLU A 91 -3.71 -3.15 7.46
CA GLU A 91 -4.55 -2.28 6.64
C GLU A 91 -3.73 -1.49 5.62
N ARG A 92 -2.59 -0.92 6.02
CA ARG A 92 -1.68 -0.23 5.09
C ARG A 92 -1.13 -1.17 4.03
N LEU A 93 -0.72 -2.37 4.42
CA LEU A 93 -0.25 -3.36 3.47
C LEU A 93 -1.34 -3.73 2.47
N GLN A 94 -2.57 -3.97 2.93
CA GLN A 94 -3.72 -4.25 2.07
C GLN A 94 -3.98 -3.08 1.09
N GLN A 95 -3.93 -1.83 1.56
CA GLN A 95 -4.08 -0.65 0.71
C GLN A 95 -3.04 -0.60 -0.42
N TYR A 96 -1.77 -0.88 -0.13
CA TYR A 96 -0.73 -0.91 -1.15
C TYR A 96 -0.91 -2.06 -2.15
N LEU A 97 -1.33 -3.23 -1.68
CA LEU A 97 -1.62 -4.38 -2.52
C LEU A 97 -2.82 -4.13 -3.45
N ASP A 98 -3.88 -3.48 -2.94
CA ASP A 98 -5.04 -3.08 -3.74
C ASP A 98 -4.69 -2.02 -4.79
N MET A 99 -3.79 -1.09 -4.45
CA MET A 99 -3.27 -0.11 -5.40
C MET A 99 -2.50 -0.79 -6.54
N ILE A 100 -1.60 -1.72 -6.23
CA ILE A 100 -0.89 -2.50 -7.26
C ILE A 100 -1.87 -3.26 -8.14
N ARG A 101 -2.86 -3.94 -7.53
CA ARG A 101 -3.88 -4.65 -8.30
C ARG A 101 -4.54 -3.72 -9.30
N THR A 102 -4.99 -2.55 -8.83
CA THR A 102 -5.69 -1.56 -9.66
C THR A 102 -4.80 -1.07 -10.82
N ILE A 103 -3.53 -0.78 -10.55
CA ILE A 103 -2.55 -0.38 -11.59
C ILE A 103 -2.42 -1.49 -12.64
N MET A 104 -2.33 -2.74 -12.21
CA MET A 104 -2.15 -3.89 -13.10
C MET A 104 -3.40 -4.19 -13.92
N GLU A 105 -4.59 -4.10 -13.33
CA GLU A 105 -5.87 -4.23 -14.04
C GLU A 105 -6.01 -3.15 -15.12
N LYS A 106 -5.78 -1.88 -14.77
CA LYS A 106 -5.83 -0.76 -15.72
C LYS A 106 -4.77 -0.87 -16.81
N SER A 107 -3.58 -1.37 -16.47
CA SER A 107 -2.50 -1.58 -17.43
C SER A 107 -2.85 -2.69 -18.42
N ALA A 108 -3.39 -3.81 -17.93
CA ALA A 108 -3.83 -4.92 -18.77
C ALA A 108 -4.98 -4.51 -19.70
N GLU A 109 -5.94 -3.74 -19.19
CA GLU A 109 -7.03 -3.15 -19.98
C GLU A 109 -6.47 -2.23 -21.07
N SER A 110 -5.60 -1.30 -20.71
CA SER A 110 -4.98 -0.37 -21.67
C SER A 110 -4.18 -1.12 -22.74
N LEU A 111 -3.38 -2.13 -22.36
CA LEU A 111 -2.64 -2.96 -23.32
C LEU A 111 -3.57 -3.74 -24.25
N SER A 112 -4.70 -4.24 -23.75
CA SER A 112 -5.72 -4.88 -24.57
C SER A 112 -6.30 -3.91 -25.62
N LEU A 113 -6.58 -2.67 -25.23
CA LEU A 113 -7.03 -1.63 -26.14
C LEU A 113 -5.96 -1.33 -27.20
N VAL A 114 -4.70 -1.15 -26.79
CA VAL A 114 -3.58 -0.93 -27.74
C VAL A 114 -3.45 -2.08 -28.74
N GLY A 115 -3.63 -3.33 -28.32
CA GLY A 115 -3.61 -4.48 -29.21
C GLY A 115 -4.73 -4.50 -30.26
N GLN A 116 -5.79 -3.71 -30.06
CA GLN A 116 -6.93 -3.57 -30.98
C GLN A 116 -6.83 -2.30 -31.86
N MET A 117 -5.88 -1.41 -31.58
CA MET A 117 -5.69 -0.17 -32.31
C MET A 117 -5.07 -0.41 -33.69
N SER A 118 -5.35 0.48 -34.64
CA SER A 118 -4.66 0.46 -35.94
C SER A 118 -3.20 0.88 -35.79
N GLN A 119 -2.34 0.52 -36.76
CA GLN A 119 -0.93 0.96 -36.74
C GLN A 119 -0.79 2.49 -36.70
N ALA A 120 -1.69 3.23 -37.35
CA ALA A 120 -1.68 4.69 -37.33
C ALA A 120 -2.01 5.24 -35.93
N ASP A 121 -2.97 4.63 -35.24
CA ASP A 121 -3.36 5.05 -33.89
C ASP A 121 -2.31 4.65 -32.84
N VAL A 122 -1.63 3.52 -33.02
CA VAL A 122 -0.47 3.13 -32.19
C VAL A 122 0.69 4.12 -32.38
N ALA A 123 0.97 4.55 -33.60
CA ALA A 123 2.00 5.57 -33.87
C ALA A 123 1.63 6.92 -33.22
N LYS A 124 0.36 7.33 -33.31
CA LYS A 124 -0.18 8.51 -32.62
C LYS A 124 -0.05 8.38 -31.11
N LEU A 125 -0.44 7.24 -30.53
CA LEU A 125 -0.32 6.96 -29.10
C LEU A 125 1.13 7.08 -28.62
N LYS A 126 2.08 6.49 -29.36
CA LYS A 126 3.51 6.59 -29.06
C LYS A 126 3.98 8.04 -29.08
N GLN A 127 3.60 8.81 -30.11
CA GLN A 127 3.94 10.23 -30.19
C GLN A 127 3.38 11.02 -28.99
N LEU A 128 2.16 10.73 -28.55
CA LEU A 128 1.56 11.38 -27.38
C LEU A 128 2.32 11.03 -26.10
N LEU A 129 2.72 9.76 -25.92
CA LEU A 129 3.54 9.29 -24.79
C LEU A 129 4.93 9.95 -24.77
N ASP A 130 5.63 9.96 -25.92
CA ASP A 130 6.97 10.56 -26.05
C ASP A 130 6.95 12.07 -25.73
N ASN A 131 5.81 12.73 -25.98
CA ASN A 131 5.60 14.15 -25.66
C ASN A 131 4.96 14.40 -24.29
N ASN A 132 4.83 13.38 -23.42
CA ASN A 132 4.19 13.45 -22.10
C ASN A 132 2.74 14.00 -22.13
N GLN A 133 2.01 13.82 -23.23
CA GLN A 133 0.64 14.30 -23.40
C GLN A 133 -0.38 13.30 -22.82
N PHE A 134 -0.27 13.00 -21.52
CA PHE A 134 -1.02 11.94 -20.85
C PHE A 134 -2.55 12.13 -20.90
N GLU A 135 -3.05 13.36 -20.87
CA GLU A 135 -4.49 13.62 -21.03
C GLU A 135 -5.00 13.17 -22.40
N LYS A 136 -4.24 13.44 -23.46
CA LYS A 136 -4.58 13.03 -24.82
C LYS A 136 -4.42 11.52 -25.01
N VAL A 137 -3.46 10.90 -24.33
CA VAL A 137 -3.34 9.44 -24.26
C VAL A 137 -4.61 8.84 -23.65
N ASN A 138 -5.06 9.37 -22.52
CA ASN A 138 -6.27 8.89 -21.85
C ASN A 138 -7.52 9.09 -22.72
N GLN A 139 -7.66 10.24 -23.39
CA GLN A 139 -8.74 10.48 -24.35
C GLN A 139 -8.72 9.46 -25.49
N LEU A 140 -7.56 9.24 -26.10
CA LEU A 140 -7.41 8.27 -27.19
C LEU A 140 -7.76 6.85 -26.73
N LEU A 141 -7.33 6.42 -25.55
CA LEU A 141 -7.70 5.11 -25.01
C LEU A 141 -9.19 4.99 -24.71
N ALA A 142 -9.81 6.04 -24.16
CA ALA A 142 -11.25 6.09 -23.88
C ALA A 142 -12.10 5.96 -25.15
N GLU A 143 -11.69 6.59 -26.26
CA GLU A 143 -12.37 6.45 -27.56
C GLU A 143 -12.44 4.99 -28.06
N TYR A 144 -11.45 4.16 -27.71
CA TYR A 144 -11.45 2.73 -28.07
C TYR A 144 -12.23 1.87 -27.06
N GLN A 145 -12.27 2.30 -25.80
CA GLN A 145 -13.10 1.67 -24.78
C GLN A 145 -14.60 1.83 -25.08
N ASP A 146 -15.02 3.03 -25.48
CA ASP A 146 -16.42 3.33 -25.81
C ASP A 146 -16.89 2.62 -27.09
N LYS A 147 -16.00 2.41 -28.08
CA LYS A 147 -16.31 1.65 -29.30
C LYS A 147 -16.57 0.16 -29.08
N LYS A 148 -16.23 -0.36 -27.90
CA LYS A 148 -16.35 -1.78 -27.53
C LYS A 148 -17.62 -2.06 -26.71
N SER A 149 -18.29 -1.02 -26.24
CA SER A 149 -19.54 -1.06 -25.44
C SER A 149 -20.77 -0.95 -26.35
#